data_AF-A0A9D4LF15-F1
#
_entry.id   AF-A0A9D4LF15-F1
#
_cell.length_a   1.000
_cell.length_b   1.000
_cell.length_c   1.000
_cell.angle_alpha   90.00
_cell.angle_beta   90.00
_cell.angle_gamma   90.00
#
_symmetry.space_group_name_H-M   'P 1'
#
loop_
_entity.id
_entity.type
_entity.pdbx_description
1 polymer ?
#
loop_
_entity_poly.entity_id
_entity_poly.type
_entity_poly.pdbx_seq_one_letter_code
_entity_poly.pdbx_strand_id
1 'polypeptide(L)'
;MAEDSVPGRRINTLPGEWTQHEMREKDVDEIDVGYFEFLMKEICPWNYCDRRKTIQAYCSENSDLKNINEVFDTFRKRCRSEICVDCDIAAVKSWLDRTDIKERYPNVFPVIESDRSVHKITLFSSDEDALKKIVEHLERFMTSQRRHGQYLQHSEDYSEDYDTISQTPGEKLGTFYLTAKHVMCICVGDIIDYDGPDVGIVNPAVVRKSGQIDGKGILFERIKKAGGDTYEDSLSKNTPVDTISTFCIVTKGGRLKAKIIHPLRQINGKSTRQTNIFFNISDCLSAARRNKLKRLVFPFVYSGSGGVDIKDCAYHYACALTEFFREYPTQLIGPYETFFVEIDKPKAVSIMQHLRCLLATQSSELMNVPRSIAPRSDQVLAEYVFKNTTIVVEYGAAIGKVNVDVIVCPEYTQTDYRGFISNAIKFAFRIEIGKIDEKVRKGKVASSVCSLHPKCERNIYVYHIEAVTFKAGSYATKEESKNAIRMCIQEVFEKLKRHKSRNIKSIAIPLIGVTDVNDISAVKTVCKVFLKAVLACSSTRTDGPHLYVHLINQCQQITDWLQENLYREIYHP
;
A
#
# COMPACT_ATOMS: atom_id res chain seq x y z
N MET A 1 6.19 69.79 -28.45
CA MET A 1 6.94 68.52 -28.39
C MET A 1 6.55 67.87 -27.08
N ALA A 2 5.87 66.73 -27.21
CA ALA A 2 5.41 65.88 -26.13
C ALA A 2 6.61 65.21 -25.45
N GLU A 3 6.49 64.86 -24.16
CA GLU A 3 6.08 63.50 -23.79
C GLU A 3 5.77 63.43 -22.30
N ASP A 4 4.60 62.86 -22.03
CA ASP A 4 3.95 62.74 -20.74
C ASP A 4 4.70 61.77 -19.81
N SER A 5 4.98 62.21 -18.59
CA SER A 5 5.31 61.32 -17.48
C SER A 5 4.06 60.52 -17.11
N VAL A 6 4.02 59.24 -17.49
CA VAL A 6 3.00 58.31 -17.02
C VAL A 6 3.23 58.04 -15.53
N PRO A 7 2.25 58.27 -14.63
CA PRO A 7 2.37 57.83 -13.25
C PRO A 7 2.27 56.30 -13.23
N GLY A 8 3.28 55.64 -12.63
CA GLY A 8 3.29 54.21 -12.43
C GLY A 8 1.97 53.73 -11.79
N ARG A 9 1.27 52.81 -12.47
CA ARG A 9 0.12 52.11 -11.90
C ARG A 9 0.58 51.33 -10.67
N ARG A 10 0.11 51.72 -9.48
CA ARG A 10 0.08 50.79 -8.34
C ARG A 10 -0.92 49.69 -8.64
N ILE A 11 -0.45 48.45 -8.75
CA ILE A 11 -1.30 47.26 -8.82
C ILE A 11 -1.67 46.89 -7.37
N ASN A 12 -2.92 47.18 -6.97
CA ASN A 12 -3.48 46.84 -5.66
C ASN A 12 -4.24 45.49 -5.70
N THR A 13 -3.63 44.43 -6.24
CA THR A 13 -4.21 43.09 -6.18
C THR A 13 -3.19 42.07 -5.67
N LEU A 14 -3.58 41.33 -4.63
CA LEU A 14 -2.84 40.17 -4.11
C LEU A 14 -2.67 39.12 -5.22
N PRO A 15 -1.55 38.37 -5.25
CA PRO A 15 -1.29 37.34 -6.26
C PRO A 15 -2.13 36.09 -5.96
N GLY A 16 -3.42 36.16 -6.31
CA GLY A 16 -4.35 35.04 -6.24
C GLY A 16 -4.98 34.66 -7.59
N GLU A 17 -4.80 35.48 -8.63
CA GLU A 17 -5.56 35.35 -9.89
C GLU A 17 -4.71 35.19 -11.15
N TRP A 18 -3.41 34.90 -11.02
CA TRP A 18 -2.57 34.64 -12.18
C TRP A 18 -2.54 33.14 -12.45
N THR A 19 -3.00 32.72 -13.63
CA THR A 19 -2.79 31.35 -14.07
C THR A 19 -1.40 31.23 -14.70
N GLN A 20 -0.73 30.10 -14.48
CA GLN A 20 0.69 29.86 -14.79
C GLN A 20 1.04 29.97 -16.29
N HIS A 21 0.05 30.21 -17.17
CA HIS A 21 0.22 30.37 -18.62
C HIS A 21 0.24 31.83 -19.08
N GLU A 22 0.14 32.80 -18.16
CA GLU A 22 0.00 34.22 -18.49
C GLU A 22 1.26 35.07 -18.24
N MET A 23 2.32 34.50 -17.65
CA MET A 23 3.59 35.21 -17.41
C MET A 23 4.48 35.23 -18.66
N ARG A 24 4.85 36.43 -19.13
CA ARG A 24 5.87 36.64 -20.16
C ARG A 24 7.20 37.06 -19.53
N GLU A 25 8.29 36.88 -20.26
CA GLU A 25 9.67 37.16 -19.82
C GLU A 25 9.85 38.60 -19.30
N LYS A 26 9.16 39.57 -19.91
CA LYS A 26 9.16 40.98 -19.49
C LYS A 26 8.46 41.26 -18.14
N ASP A 27 7.59 40.36 -17.69
CA ASP A 27 6.82 40.54 -16.45
C ASP A 27 7.64 40.13 -15.21
N VAL A 28 8.81 39.51 -15.42
CA VAL A 28 9.78 39.10 -14.38
C VAL A 28 10.69 40.27 -13.98
N ASP A 29 10.97 41.18 -14.90
CA ASP A 29 11.82 42.35 -14.68
C ASP A 29 11.14 43.45 -13.83
N GLU A 30 9.82 43.34 -13.59
CA GLU A 30 9.04 44.32 -12.83
C GLU A 30 8.80 43.91 -11.35
N ILE A 31 9.40 42.81 -10.88
CA ILE A 31 9.23 42.34 -9.49
C ILE A 31 10.17 43.11 -8.55
N ASP A 32 9.58 43.97 -7.70
CA ASP A 32 10.29 44.71 -6.66
C ASP A 32 10.88 43.77 -5.59
N VAL A 33 12.17 43.95 -5.27
CA VAL A 33 13.04 42.97 -4.58
C VAL A 33 12.81 42.90 -3.06
N GLY A 34 11.70 43.46 -2.56
CA GLY A 34 11.35 43.50 -1.14
C GLY A 34 10.74 42.21 -0.56
N TYR A 35 10.48 41.19 -1.38
CA TYR A 35 9.75 39.97 -0.97
C TYR A 35 10.58 38.68 -1.05
N PHE A 36 11.90 38.77 -0.84
CA PHE A 36 12.82 37.65 -1.03
C PHE A 36 12.69 36.51 0.01
N GLU A 37 12.04 36.72 1.16
CA GLU A 37 11.83 35.66 2.17
C GLU A 37 10.79 34.61 1.74
N PHE A 38 9.98 34.85 0.69
CA PHE A 38 8.92 33.92 0.28
C PHE A 38 9.37 32.88 -0.77
N LEU A 39 10.57 33.02 -1.33
CA LEU A 39 11.11 32.12 -2.37
C LEU A 39 11.87 30.90 -1.82
N MET A 40 11.91 30.70 -0.51
CA MET A 40 12.54 29.53 0.15
C MET A 40 11.58 28.33 0.32
N LYS A 41 10.69 28.11 -0.65
CA LYS A 41 10.02 26.81 -0.83
C LYS A 41 10.31 26.30 -2.24
N GLU A 42 11.41 25.57 -2.33
CA GLU A 42 11.83 24.90 -3.56
C GLU A 42 10.78 23.87 -4.00
N ILE A 43 10.19 24.12 -5.16
CA ILE A 43 9.45 23.14 -5.96
C ILE A 43 10.27 22.97 -7.23
N CYS A 44 10.41 21.72 -7.71
CA CYS A 44 10.95 21.46 -9.04
C CYS A 44 10.33 22.45 -10.04
N PRO A 45 11.10 23.18 -10.87
CA PRO A 45 10.53 24.17 -11.80
C PRO A 45 9.54 23.55 -12.81
N TRP A 46 9.55 22.22 -12.92
CA TRP A 46 8.63 21.41 -13.73
C TRP A 46 7.58 20.64 -12.91
N ASN A 47 7.64 20.71 -11.58
CA ASN A 47 6.68 20.11 -10.65
C ASN A 47 6.49 18.58 -10.73
N TYR A 48 7.48 17.84 -11.26
CA TYR A 48 7.37 16.38 -11.47
C TYR A 48 7.99 15.50 -10.38
N CYS A 49 8.72 16.04 -9.40
CA CYS A 49 9.25 15.22 -8.29
C CYS A 49 9.11 15.90 -6.91
N ASP A 50 8.78 15.10 -5.90
CA ASP A 50 8.41 15.53 -4.53
C ASP A 50 9.63 15.59 -3.57
N ARG A 51 10.83 15.77 -4.11
CA ARG A 51 12.07 15.72 -3.31
C ARG A 51 12.37 17.08 -2.69
N ARG A 52 12.18 17.20 -1.38
CA ARG A 52 12.68 18.35 -0.59
C ARG A 52 14.08 18.07 -0.11
N LYS A 53 15.09 18.78 -0.62
CA LYS A 53 16.39 18.92 0.03
C LYS A 53 16.69 20.39 0.19
N THR A 54 16.92 20.83 1.42
CA THR A 54 17.27 22.22 1.72
C THR A 54 18.71 22.47 1.30
N ILE A 55 18.93 23.40 0.37
CA ILE A 55 20.27 23.92 0.08
C ILE A 55 20.36 25.32 0.70
N GLN A 56 21.33 25.55 1.58
CA GLN A 56 21.70 26.91 1.98
C GLN A 56 22.73 27.44 0.97
N ALA A 57 22.35 28.44 0.19
CA ALA A 57 23.27 29.26 -0.58
C ALA A 57 23.31 30.67 0.01
N TYR A 58 24.50 31.19 0.28
CA TYR A 58 24.71 32.58 0.70
C TYR A 58 25.03 33.42 -0.54
N CYS A 59 24.21 34.45 -0.81
CA CYS A 59 24.61 35.55 -1.70
C CYS A 59 25.22 36.66 -0.85
N SER A 60 26.44 37.11 -1.20
CA SER A 60 27.00 38.34 -0.65
C SER A 60 26.49 39.55 -1.44
N GLU A 61 26.34 40.69 -0.76
CA GLU A 61 25.67 41.93 -1.21
C GLU A 61 26.19 42.61 -2.50
N ASN A 62 27.16 42.02 -3.23
CA ASN A 62 27.77 42.62 -4.43
C ASN A 62 27.81 41.71 -5.67
N SER A 63 27.00 40.66 -5.75
CA SER A 63 26.91 39.86 -7.00
C SER A 63 25.88 40.46 -7.95
N ASP A 64 26.36 41.02 -9.06
CA ASP A 64 25.56 41.44 -10.22
C ASP A 64 24.52 40.37 -10.62
N LEU A 65 23.28 40.80 -10.84
CA LEU A 65 22.12 39.99 -11.27
C LEU A 65 22.27 39.28 -12.63
N LYS A 66 23.46 39.29 -13.25
CA LYS A 66 23.73 38.66 -14.55
C LYS A 66 23.85 37.14 -14.53
N ASN A 67 23.81 36.49 -13.37
CA ASN A 67 24.11 35.06 -13.30
C ASN A 67 23.05 34.16 -12.65
N ILE A 68 21.77 34.49 -12.87
CA ILE A 68 20.68 33.53 -12.74
C ILE A 68 20.93 32.28 -13.61
N ASN A 69 21.53 32.45 -14.80
CA ASN A 69 21.92 31.34 -15.65
C ASN A 69 23.02 30.47 -15.05
N GLU A 70 23.99 31.01 -14.31
CA GLU A 70 24.98 30.23 -13.56
C GLU A 70 24.37 29.50 -12.35
N VAL A 71 23.36 30.09 -11.70
CA VAL A 71 22.60 29.41 -10.64
C VAL A 71 21.81 28.24 -11.22
N PHE A 72 21.13 28.43 -12.35
CA PHE A 72 20.45 27.35 -13.08
C PHE A 72 21.41 26.31 -13.64
N ASP A 73 22.59 26.71 -14.12
CA ASP A 73 23.61 25.77 -14.60
C ASP A 73 24.29 25.03 -13.46
N THR A 74 24.41 25.62 -12.27
CA THR A 74 24.82 24.94 -11.05
C THR A 74 23.75 23.96 -10.59
N PHE A 75 22.46 24.33 -10.71
CA PHE A 75 21.32 23.43 -10.49
C PHE A 75 21.34 22.25 -11.48
N ARG A 76 21.54 22.51 -12.78
CA ARG A 76 21.68 21.49 -13.84
C ARG A 76 22.90 20.59 -13.63
N LYS A 77 24.03 21.14 -13.16
CA LYS A 77 25.26 20.37 -12.89
C LYS A 77 25.15 19.53 -11.61
N ARG A 78 24.41 19.95 -10.59
CA ARG A 78 24.20 19.17 -9.34
C ARG A 78 23.04 18.18 -9.41
N CYS A 79 22.09 18.34 -10.32
CA CYS A 79 21.07 17.33 -10.64
C CYS A 79 21.66 16.06 -11.30
N ARG A 80 22.97 16.03 -11.59
CA ARG A 80 23.69 14.93 -12.24
C ARG A 80 23.94 13.69 -11.39
N SER A 81 23.47 13.61 -10.14
CA SER A 81 23.78 12.45 -9.28
C SER A 81 22.71 11.36 -9.24
N GLU A 82 21.51 11.55 -9.79
CA GLU A 82 20.53 10.47 -9.95
C GLU A 82 19.65 10.73 -11.19
N ILE A 83 19.48 9.70 -12.01
CA ILE A 83 18.71 9.67 -13.26
C ILE A 83 17.31 10.25 -13.02
N CYS A 84 16.98 11.39 -13.65
CA CYS A 84 15.60 11.87 -13.70
C CYS A 84 14.89 11.20 -14.89
N VAL A 85 14.45 9.98 -14.62
CA VAL A 85 13.62 9.07 -15.43
C VAL A 85 12.45 9.79 -16.13
N ASP A 86 11.84 10.76 -15.45
CA ASP A 86 10.72 11.55 -16.00
C ASP A 86 11.15 12.55 -17.10
N CYS A 87 12.40 13.00 -17.10
CA CYS A 87 12.92 13.90 -18.14
C CYS A 87 13.15 13.16 -19.47
N ASP A 88 13.52 11.88 -19.43
CA ASP A 88 13.71 11.07 -20.64
C ASP A 88 12.37 10.76 -21.33
N ILE A 89 11.33 10.46 -20.54
CA ILE A 89 9.96 10.30 -21.07
C ILE A 89 9.49 11.62 -21.70
N ALA A 90 9.72 12.75 -21.04
CA ALA A 90 9.32 14.06 -21.56
C ALA A 90 10.06 14.39 -22.88
N ALA A 91 11.34 14.06 -23.00
CA ALA A 91 12.12 14.25 -24.22
C ALA A 91 11.61 13.38 -25.38
N VAL A 92 11.30 12.10 -25.12
CA VAL A 92 10.74 11.20 -26.14
C VAL A 92 9.34 11.64 -26.56
N LYS A 93 8.47 12.01 -25.61
CA LYS A 93 7.14 12.55 -25.92
C LYS A 93 7.24 13.83 -26.74
N SER A 94 8.08 14.77 -26.32
CA SER A 94 8.32 16.02 -27.05
C SER A 94 8.85 15.77 -28.47
N TRP A 95 9.72 14.79 -28.66
CA TRP A 95 10.21 14.41 -29.99
C TRP A 95 9.13 13.81 -30.88
N LEU A 96 8.31 12.89 -30.35
CA LEU A 96 7.16 12.31 -31.06
C LEU A 96 6.06 13.34 -31.32
N ASP A 97 5.98 14.39 -30.51
CA ASP A 97 5.02 15.48 -30.65
C ASP A 97 5.43 16.53 -31.68
N ARG A 98 6.65 16.48 -32.22
CA ARG A 98 7.09 17.41 -33.27
C ARG A 98 6.23 17.24 -34.52
N THR A 99 5.82 18.37 -35.09
CA THR A 99 4.94 18.45 -36.26
C THR A 99 5.48 17.66 -37.45
N ASP A 100 6.80 17.70 -37.69
CA ASP A 100 7.45 16.98 -38.79
C ASP A 100 7.45 15.45 -38.62
N ILE A 101 7.45 14.95 -37.38
CA ILE A 101 7.33 13.51 -37.09
C ILE A 101 5.88 13.06 -37.19
N LYS A 102 4.93 13.84 -36.64
CA LYS A 102 3.49 13.55 -36.72
C LYS A 102 2.97 13.56 -38.15
N GLU A 103 3.36 14.53 -38.96
CA GLU A 103 2.94 14.60 -40.37
C GLU A 103 3.54 13.46 -41.21
N ARG A 104 4.76 13.02 -40.89
CA ARG A 104 5.45 11.95 -41.62
C ARG A 104 4.97 10.55 -41.20
N TYR A 105 4.44 10.40 -39.98
CA TYR A 105 4.00 9.13 -39.41
C TYR A 105 2.66 9.27 -38.64
N PRO A 106 1.56 9.67 -39.29
CA PRO A 106 0.30 10.03 -38.61
C PRO A 106 -0.39 8.86 -37.92
N ASN A 107 -0.01 7.61 -38.26
CA ASN A 107 -0.61 6.39 -37.74
C ASN A 107 0.24 5.69 -36.68
N VAL A 108 1.31 6.33 -36.20
CA VAL A 108 2.20 5.74 -35.19
C VAL A 108 1.87 6.30 -33.81
N PHE A 109 1.54 5.42 -32.87
CA PHE A 109 1.17 5.79 -31.51
C PHE A 109 2.11 5.14 -30.48
N PRO A 110 2.78 5.91 -29.62
CA PRO A 110 3.59 5.37 -28.54
C PRO A 110 2.73 5.00 -27.32
N VAL A 111 2.99 3.83 -26.76
CA VAL A 111 2.59 3.45 -25.39
C VAL A 111 3.86 3.30 -24.59
N ILE A 112 4.03 4.17 -23.59
CA ILE A 112 5.21 4.16 -22.72
C ILE A 112 4.83 3.45 -21.42
N GLU A 113 5.39 2.26 -21.22
CA GLU A 113 5.29 1.52 -19.97
C GLU A 113 6.51 1.89 -19.11
N SER A 114 6.26 2.36 -17.88
CA SER A 114 7.30 2.74 -16.94
C SER A 114 7.33 1.80 -15.74
N ASP A 115 8.51 1.23 -15.48
CA ASP A 115 8.89 0.69 -14.18
C ASP A 115 10.19 1.39 -13.72
N ARG A 116 10.44 1.41 -12.41
CA ARG A 116 11.51 2.14 -11.69
C ARG A 116 12.94 1.92 -12.17
N SER A 117 13.17 1.04 -13.15
CA SER A 117 14.51 0.74 -13.69
C SER A 117 14.56 0.55 -15.22
N VAL A 118 13.43 0.31 -15.89
CA VAL A 118 13.38 0.11 -17.36
C VAL A 118 12.08 0.72 -17.89
N HIS A 119 12.19 1.60 -18.88
CA HIS A 119 11.05 2.01 -19.68
C HIS A 119 10.97 1.18 -20.95
N LYS A 120 9.77 0.67 -21.23
CA LYS A 120 9.46 0.03 -22.50
C LYS A 120 8.58 0.98 -23.30
N ILE A 121 9.11 1.49 -24.41
CA ILE A 121 8.32 2.25 -25.38
C ILE A 121 7.82 1.24 -26.42
N THR A 122 6.52 1.00 -26.43
CA THR A 122 5.87 0.16 -27.45
C THR A 122 5.24 1.08 -28.48
N LEU A 123 5.65 0.95 -29.74
CA LEU A 123 5.09 1.72 -30.85
C LEU A 123 4.07 0.86 -31.58
N PHE A 124 2.91 1.43 -31.90
CA PHE A 124 1.86 0.78 -32.69
C PHE A 124 1.71 1.51 -34.03
N SER A 125 1.69 0.74 -35.12
CA SER A 125 1.45 1.22 -36.48
C SER A 125 0.79 0.12 -37.29
N SER A 126 -0.15 0.46 -38.18
CA SER A 126 -0.63 -0.45 -39.22
C SER A 126 0.31 -0.54 -40.43
N ASP A 127 1.32 0.32 -40.48
CA ASP A 127 2.36 0.38 -41.50
C ASP A 127 3.71 -0.01 -40.89
N GLU A 128 4.20 -1.20 -41.26
CA GLU A 128 5.43 -1.81 -40.75
C GLU A 128 6.69 -1.05 -41.19
N ASP A 129 6.70 -0.49 -42.40
CA ASP A 129 7.81 0.31 -42.93
C ASP A 129 7.89 1.66 -42.21
N ALA A 130 6.75 2.26 -41.87
CA ALA A 130 6.67 3.45 -41.02
C ALA A 130 7.22 3.16 -39.61
N LEU A 131 6.85 2.02 -39.01
CA LEU A 131 7.32 1.61 -37.70
C LEU A 131 8.85 1.46 -37.68
N LYS A 132 9.41 0.77 -38.68
CA LYS A 132 10.85 0.56 -38.81
C LYS A 132 11.62 1.88 -38.93
N LYS A 133 11.15 2.79 -39.78
CA LYS A 133 11.77 4.12 -39.96
C LYS A 133 11.69 4.97 -38.69
N ILE A 134 10.59 4.89 -37.94
CA ILE A 134 10.46 5.64 -36.68
C ILE A 134 11.38 5.09 -35.61
N VAL A 135 11.57 3.76 -35.54
CA VAL A 135 12.53 3.13 -34.61
C VAL A 135 13.94 3.59 -34.94
N GLU A 136 14.34 3.56 -36.22
CA GLU A 136 15.65 4.07 -36.65
C GLU A 136 15.86 5.56 -36.31
N HIS A 137 14.82 6.39 -36.47
CA HIS A 137 14.88 7.80 -36.10
C HIS A 137 14.95 8.02 -34.58
N LEU A 138 14.21 7.24 -33.80
CA LEU A 138 14.25 7.27 -32.35
C LEU A 138 15.64 6.84 -31.85
N GLU A 139 16.21 5.78 -32.41
CA GLU A 139 17.57 5.33 -32.11
C GLU A 139 18.62 6.40 -32.44
N ARG A 140 18.50 7.08 -33.60
CA ARG A 140 19.38 8.19 -33.96
C ARG A 140 19.21 9.39 -33.04
N PHE A 141 17.97 9.72 -32.66
CA PHE A 141 17.68 10.78 -31.70
C PHE A 141 18.33 10.46 -30.34
N MET A 142 18.09 9.26 -29.80
CA MET A 142 18.70 8.80 -28.54
C MET A 142 20.23 8.76 -28.62
N THR A 143 20.80 8.33 -29.75
CA THR A 143 22.25 8.33 -30.00
C THR A 143 22.82 9.75 -30.10
N SER A 144 22.07 10.68 -30.70
CA SER A 144 22.45 12.09 -30.78
C SER A 144 22.43 12.75 -29.41
N GLN A 145 21.42 12.47 -28.58
CA GLN A 145 21.39 12.93 -27.20
C GLN A 145 22.64 12.42 -26.45
N ARG A 146 22.94 11.12 -26.55
CA ARG A 146 24.15 10.50 -25.96
C ARG A 146 25.47 11.17 -26.38
N ARG A 147 25.60 11.56 -27.65
CA ARG A 147 26.85 12.19 -28.18
C ARG A 147 27.06 13.63 -27.72
N HIS A 148 26.01 14.38 -27.36
CA HIS A 148 26.10 15.79 -26.97
C HIS A 148 26.37 16.00 -25.46
N GLY A 149 26.80 14.96 -24.73
CA GLY A 149 27.15 15.06 -23.31
C GLY A 149 25.94 15.27 -22.38
N GLN A 150 24.73 15.00 -22.88
CA GLN A 150 23.50 14.91 -22.10
C GLN A 150 23.00 13.46 -22.24
N TYR A 151 23.09 12.69 -21.15
CA TYR A 151 22.68 11.28 -21.00
C TYR A 151 23.69 10.19 -21.39
N LEU A 152 24.15 9.49 -20.34
CA LEU A 152 24.75 8.15 -20.26
C LEU A 152 26.06 7.88 -21.03
N GLN A 153 27.17 7.84 -20.27
CA GLN A 153 27.99 6.64 -20.26
C GLN A 153 27.09 5.47 -19.85
N HIS A 154 27.13 4.37 -20.61
CA HIS A 154 26.51 3.11 -20.22
C HIS A 154 26.81 2.80 -18.74
N SER A 155 25.76 2.60 -17.94
CA SER A 155 25.90 1.93 -16.65
C SER A 155 26.08 0.43 -16.92
N GLU A 156 27.26 0.05 -17.42
CA GLU A 156 27.74 -1.32 -17.27
C GLU A 156 27.95 -1.65 -15.77
N ASP A 157 28.13 -0.63 -14.92
CA ASP A 157 28.30 -0.79 -13.46
C ASP A 157 27.04 -1.23 -12.68
N TYR A 158 25.84 -1.23 -13.29
CA TYR A 158 24.63 -1.78 -12.65
C TYR A 158 24.10 -3.04 -13.32
N SER A 159 24.58 -3.42 -14.53
CA SER A 159 24.24 -4.73 -15.11
C SER A 159 25.07 -5.86 -14.54
N GLU A 160 26.31 -5.59 -14.08
CA GLU A 160 27.18 -6.64 -13.53
C GLU A 160 26.63 -7.28 -12.25
N ASP A 161 25.89 -6.54 -11.40
CA ASP A 161 25.29 -7.11 -10.19
C ASP A 161 23.98 -7.88 -10.47
N TYR A 162 23.21 -7.56 -11.52
CA TYR A 162 21.97 -8.27 -11.85
C TYR A 162 22.16 -9.48 -12.78
N ASP A 163 23.26 -9.54 -13.54
CA ASP A 163 23.67 -10.77 -14.25
C ASP A 163 24.08 -11.89 -13.28
N THR A 164 24.17 -11.59 -11.98
CA THR A 164 24.31 -12.60 -10.92
C THR A 164 22.99 -13.12 -10.35
N ILE A 165 21.82 -12.84 -10.97
CA ILE A 165 20.60 -13.61 -10.64
C ILE A 165 20.98 -15.08 -10.72
N SER A 166 20.99 -15.72 -9.56
CA SER A 166 21.76 -16.94 -9.37
C SER A 166 21.33 -17.98 -10.41
N GLN A 167 22.30 -18.70 -10.98
CA GLN A 167 22.01 -19.81 -11.90
C GLN A 167 20.94 -20.68 -11.26
N THR A 168 19.74 -20.69 -11.86
CA THR A 168 18.64 -21.49 -11.33
C THR A 168 18.89 -22.94 -11.70
N PRO A 169 18.82 -23.88 -10.76
CA PRO A 169 18.97 -25.30 -11.07
C PRO A 169 17.93 -25.83 -12.07
N GLY A 170 16.75 -25.18 -12.14
CA GLY A 170 15.66 -25.52 -13.05
C GLY A 170 15.53 -24.60 -14.26
N GLU A 171 14.64 -24.99 -15.18
CA GLU A 171 14.24 -24.18 -16.34
C GLU A 171 13.40 -22.98 -15.86
N LYS A 172 13.93 -21.77 -16.03
CA LYS A 172 13.23 -20.52 -15.67
C LYS A 172 12.19 -20.17 -16.75
N LEU A 173 10.90 -20.18 -16.37
CA LEU A 173 9.80 -19.83 -17.28
C LEU A 173 9.52 -18.32 -17.31
N GLY A 174 9.72 -17.63 -16.20
CA GLY A 174 9.41 -16.21 -16.09
C GLY A 174 10.05 -15.55 -14.88
N THR A 175 10.29 -14.24 -15.01
CA THR A 175 10.87 -13.38 -13.98
C THR A 175 9.98 -12.15 -13.83
N PHE A 176 9.68 -11.79 -12.58
CA PHE A 176 8.86 -10.64 -12.22
C PHE A 176 9.62 -9.80 -11.20
N TYR A 177 9.76 -8.51 -11.47
CA TYR A 177 10.36 -7.56 -10.55
C TYR A 177 9.26 -6.96 -9.69
N LEU A 178 9.24 -7.30 -8.40
CA LEU A 178 8.23 -6.80 -7.46
C LEU A 178 8.66 -5.44 -6.88
N THR A 179 9.97 -5.24 -6.76
CA THR A 179 10.62 -3.95 -6.46
C THR A 179 11.98 -3.93 -7.14
N ALA A 180 12.71 -2.80 -7.05
CA ALA A 180 14.08 -2.72 -7.57
C ALA A 180 15.02 -3.81 -7.04
N LYS A 181 14.80 -4.33 -5.81
CA LYS A 181 15.68 -5.32 -5.16
C LYS A 181 15.08 -6.72 -5.02
N HIS A 182 13.82 -6.90 -5.44
CA HIS A 182 13.08 -8.13 -5.17
C HIS A 182 12.58 -8.74 -6.46
N VAL A 183 12.98 -9.98 -6.68
CA VAL A 183 12.68 -10.74 -7.89
C VAL A 183 11.89 -11.99 -7.52
N MET A 184 10.81 -12.22 -8.25
CA MET A 184 10.06 -13.47 -8.23
C MET A 184 10.34 -14.23 -9.53
N CYS A 185 10.76 -15.49 -9.41
CA CYS A 185 10.99 -16.38 -10.55
C CYS A 185 10.02 -17.57 -10.51
N ILE A 186 9.51 -17.95 -11.68
CA ILE A 186 8.74 -19.19 -11.87
C ILE A 186 9.63 -20.18 -12.61
N CYS A 187 9.85 -21.35 -12.02
CA CYS A 187 10.80 -22.34 -12.54
C CYS A 187 10.18 -23.73 -12.62
N VAL A 188 10.66 -24.52 -13.58
CA VAL A 188 10.40 -25.96 -13.68
C VAL A 188 11.61 -26.73 -13.17
N GLY A 189 11.41 -27.62 -12.22
CA GLY A 189 12.49 -28.42 -11.62
C GLY A 189 12.09 -29.07 -10.31
N ASP A 190 13.02 -29.77 -9.65
CA ASP A 190 12.82 -30.23 -8.29
C ASP A 190 13.19 -29.10 -7.31
N ILE A 191 12.37 -28.91 -6.28
CA ILE A 191 12.61 -27.87 -5.28
C ILE A 191 13.89 -28.14 -4.48
N ILE A 192 14.26 -29.41 -4.32
CA ILE A 192 15.43 -29.82 -3.54
C ILE A 192 16.74 -29.43 -4.22
N ASP A 193 16.72 -29.14 -5.52
CA ASP A 193 17.90 -28.71 -6.28
C ASP A 193 18.33 -27.29 -5.90
N TYR A 194 17.44 -26.51 -5.27
CA TYR A 194 17.72 -25.18 -4.73
C TYR A 194 18.38 -25.28 -3.34
N ASP A 195 19.47 -26.05 -3.24
CA ASP A 195 20.16 -26.28 -1.98
C ASP A 195 21.28 -25.24 -1.73
N GLY A 196 21.25 -24.58 -0.57
CA GLY A 196 22.25 -23.57 -0.22
C GLY A 196 22.09 -23.03 1.21
N PRO A 197 23.17 -22.53 1.84
CA PRO A 197 23.15 -22.10 3.25
C PRO A 197 22.27 -20.86 3.51
N ASP A 198 21.97 -20.09 2.48
CA ASP A 198 21.14 -18.89 2.51
C ASP A 198 19.74 -19.10 1.91
N VAL A 199 19.39 -20.36 1.62
CA VAL A 199 18.12 -20.77 1.02
C VAL A 199 17.16 -21.29 2.09
N GLY A 200 15.91 -20.83 2.03
CA GLY A 200 14.77 -21.48 2.67
C GLY A 200 13.95 -22.27 1.66
N ILE A 201 13.71 -23.55 1.91
CA ILE A 201 12.77 -24.37 1.12
C ILE A 201 11.47 -24.50 1.92
N VAL A 202 10.36 -24.11 1.31
CA VAL A 202 9.04 -24.19 1.95
C VAL A 202 8.50 -25.61 1.84
N ASN A 203 8.22 -26.24 2.98
CA ASN A 203 7.63 -27.56 3.07
C ASN A 203 6.28 -27.49 3.81
N PRO A 204 5.17 -27.44 3.07
CA PRO A 204 3.82 -27.43 3.64
C PRO A 204 3.60 -28.66 4.52
N ALA A 205 3.39 -28.45 5.82
CA ALA A 205 3.23 -29.52 6.79
C ALA A 205 1.93 -29.37 7.56
N VAL A 206 1.51 -30.44 8.23
CA VAL A 206 0.35 -30.46 9.11
C VAL A 206 0.82 -30.79 10.52
N VAL A 207 0.33 -30.04 11.50
CA VAL A 207 0.55 -30.35 12.91
C VAL A 207 -0.50 -31.39 13.33
N ARG A 208 -0.06 -32.57 13.79
CA ARG A 208 -0.96 -33.59 14.36
C ARG A 208 -1.46 -33.16 15.75
N LYS A 209 -2.50 -33.81 16.25
CA LYS A 209 -3.00 -33.61 17.63
C LYS A 209 -1.91 -33.85 18.70
N SER A 210 -0.92 -34.68 18.40
CA SER A 210 0.25 -34.91 19.26
C SER A 210 1.24 -33.75 19.28
N GLY A 211 0.97 -32.67 18.55
CA GLY A 211 1.92 -31.57 18.31
C GLY A 211 2.92 -31.88 17.21
N GLN A 212 3.20 -33.15 16.90
CA GLN A 212 4.20 -33.54 15.91
C GLN A 212 3.89 -32.96 14.52
N ILE A 213 4.91 -32.38 13.89
CA ILE A 213 4.88 -31.96 12.50
C ILE A 213 4.91 -33.21 11.63
N ASP A 214 3.90 -33.36 10.79
CA ASP A 214 3.77 -34.45 9.83
C ASP A 214 3.53 -33.85 8.46
N GLY A 215 4.34 -34.24 7.47
CA GLY A 215 4.03 -33.91 6.09
C GLY A 215 3.45 -35.09 5.36
N LYS A 216 2.64 -34.80 4.36
CA LYS A 216 2.08 -35.80 3.46
C LYS A 216 2.38 -35.40 2.02
N GLY A 217 2.57 -36.41 1.18
CA GLY A 217 2.71 -36.24 -0.26
C GLY A 217 4.16 -36.24 -0.74
N ILE A 218 4.29 -36.21 -2.06
CA ILE A 218 5.55 -36.45 -2.78
C ILE A 218 6.66 -35.47 -2.34
N LEU A 219 6.31 -34.21 -2.10
CA LEU A 219 7.29 -33.19 -1.68
C LEU A 219 7.91 -33.50 -0.32
N PHE A 220 7.09 -33.86 0.66
CA PHE A 220 7.59 -34.18 2.00
C PHE A 220 8.52 -35.39 1.96
N GLU A 221 8.16 -36.44 1.22
CA GLU A 221 8.98 -37.64 1.06
C GLU A 221 10.32 -37.33 0.35
N ARG A 222 10.31 -36.41 -0.63
CA ARG A 222 11.54 -35.97 -1.30
C ARG A 222 12.46 -35.21 -0.35
N ILE A 223 11.92 -34.26 0.41
CA ILE A 223 12.70 -33.50 1.41
C ILE A 223 13.24 -34.43 2.49
N LYS A 224 12.41 -35.36 2.99
CA LYS A 224 12.83 -36.38 3.96
C LYS A 224 13.95 -37.26 3.41
N LYS A 225 13.81 -37.78 2.19
CA LYS A 225 14.82 -38.61 1.53
C LYS A 225 16.13 -37.84 1.31
N ALA A 226 16.05 -36.58 0.86
CA ALA A 226 17.21 -35.74 0.62
C ALA A 226 17.93 -35.39 1.95
N GLY A 227 17.18 -34.91 2.94
CA GLY A 227 17.67 -34.50 4.25
C GLY A 227 18.15 -35.65 5.15
N GLY A 228 17.62 -36.87 4.96
CA GLY A 228 17.95 -38.04 5.76
C GLY A 228 17.49 -37.94 7.23
N ASP A 229 17.95 -38.86 8.05
CA ASP A 229 17.49 -39.01 9.45
C ASP A 229 17.68 -37.74 10.28
N THR A 230 18.73 -36.97 10.00
CA THR A 230 19.00 -35.68 10.67
C THR A 230 17.93 -34.62 10.46
N TYR A 231 17.18 -34.67 9.34
CA TYR A 231 16.03 -33.80 9.12
C TYR A 231 14.84 -34.23 10.01
N GLU A 232 14.61 -35.53 10.16
CA GLU A 232 13.55 -36.06 11.03
C GLU A 232 13.83 -35.76 12.51
N ASP A 233 15.09 -35.89 12.93
CA ASP A 233 15.54 -35.48 14.26
C ASP A 233 15.32 -33.98 14.50
N SER A 234 15.55 -33.14 13.48
CA SER A 234 15.28 -31.71 13.58
C SER A 234 13.78 -31.41 13.67
N LEU A 235 12.93 -32.15 12.94
CA LEU A 235 11.48 -31.98 13.02
C LEU A 235 10.93 -32.35 14.40
N SER A 236 11.35 -33.49 14.96
CA SER A 236 10.87 -33.97 16.26
C SER A 236 11.23 -33.00 17.40
N LYS A 237 12.45 -32.45 17.37
CA LYS A 237 12.94 -31.50 18.39
C LYS A 237 12.31 -30.10 18.32
N ASN A 238 11.84 -29.67 17.15
CA ASN A 238 11.25 -28.34 16.95
C ASN A 238 9.71 -28.36 16.96
N THR A 239 9.13 -29.39 17.55
CA THR A 239 7.68 -29.50 17.72
C THR A 239 7.18 -28.34 18.60
N PRO A 240 6.22 -27.50 18.14
CA PRO A 240 5.76 -26.36 18.93
C PRO A 240 5.11 -26.82 20.22
N VAL A 241 5.56 -26.24 21.33
CA VAL A 241 4.91 -26.42 22.64
C VAL A 241 3.56 -25.68 22.69
N ASP A 242 3.43 -24.61 21.89
CA ASP A 242 2.21 -23.81 21.76
C ASP A 242 1.86 -23.60 20.28
N THR A 243 0.82 -24.30 19.81
CA THR A 243 0.35 -24.27 18.42
C THR A 243 -0.52 -23.06 18.09
N ILE A 244 -0.94 -22.29 19.10
CA ILE A 244 -1.89 -21.18 18.90
C ILE A 244 -1.17 -19.91 18.42
N SER A 245 0.09 -19.72 18.83
CA SER A 245 0.88 -18.51 18.53
C SER A 245 1.92 -18.69 17.40
N THR A 246 2.26 -19.93 17.04
CA THR A 246 3.31 -20.22 16.05
C THR A 246 2.71 -20.56 14.69
N PHE A 247 2.80 -19.63 13.74
CA PHE A 247 2.25 -19.84 12.39
C PHE A 247 3.21 -20.53 11.41
N CYS A 248 4.50 -20.56 11.72
CA CYS A 248 5.53 -21.18 10.90
C CYS A 248 6.73 -21.64 11.73
N ILE A 249 7.31 -22.80 11.39
CA ILE A 249 8.50 -23.36 12.04
C ILE A 249 9.64 -23.42 11.04
N VAL A 250 10.84 -23.08 11.48
CA VAL A 250 12.04 -23.24 10.66
C VAL A 250 12.93 -24.32 11.26
N THR A 251 13.26 -25.33 10.47
CA THR A 251 14.11 -26.47 10.87
C THR A 251 15.37 -26.54 10.02
N LYS A 252 16.33 -27.38 10.45
CA LYS A 252 17.48 -27.73 9.61
C LYS A 252 17.02 -28.70 8.52
N GLY A 253 17.54 -28.56 7.30
CA GLY A 253 17.29 -29.50 6.20
C GLY A 253 18.00 -30.85 6.30
N GLY A 254 18.65 -31.14 7.42
CA GLY A 254 19.46 -32.36 7.60
C GLY A 254 20.71 -32.32 6.74
N ARG A 255 20.81 -33.22 5.76
CA ARG A 255 21.86 -33.22 4.73
C ARG A 255 21.73 -32.09 3.71
N LEU A 256 20.55 -31.49 3.56
CA LEU A 256 20.38 -30.27 2.77
C LEU A 256 21.04 -29.09 3.50
N LYS A 257 21.79 -28.28 2.76
CA LYS A 257 22.36 -27.01 3.25
C LYS A 257 21.26 -25.97 3.54
N ALA A 258 20.14 -26.04 2.83
CA ALA A 258 18.98 -25.19 3.01
C ALA A 258 18.29 -25.39 4.37
N LYS A 259 17.66 -24.32 4.87
CA LYS A 259 16.68 -24.42 5.97
C LYS A 259 15.33 -24.84 5.41
N ILE A 260 14.54 -25.58 6.18
CA ILE A 260 13.18 -25.95 5.80
C ILE A 260 12.18 -25.13 6.59
N ILE A 261 11.25 -24.49 5.89
CA ILE A 261 10.22 -23.60 6.45
C ILE A 261 8.88 -24.30 6.35
N HIS A 262 8.26 -24.56 7.51
CA HIS A 262 7.01 -25.30 7.64
C HIS A 262 5.87 -24.34 8.02
N PRO A 263 5.07 -23.87 7.06
CA PRO A 263 3.82 -23.16 7.39
C PRO A 263 2.86 -24.13 8.09
N LEU A 264 2.27 -23.70 9.21
CA LEU A 264 1.44 -24.56 10.06
C LEU A 264 -0.06 -24.29 9.94
N ARG A 265 -0.49 -23.20 9.28
CA ARG A 265 -1.93 -22.87 9.23
C ARG A 265 -2.66 -23.94 8.44
N GLN A 266 -3.49 -24.69 9.14
CA GLN A 266 -4.28 -25.77 8.55
C GLN A 266 -5.33 -25.20 7.60
N ILE A 267 -5.44 -25.80 6.43
CA ILE A 267 -6.48 -25.49 5.46
C ILE A 267 -7.73 -26.35 5.76
N ASN A 268 -8.58 -25.85 6.66
CA ASN A 268 -9.78 -26.58 7.11
C ASN A 268 -11.06 -26.06 6.44
N GLY A 269 -11.61 -26.84 5.50
CA GLY A 269 -12.85 -26.51 4.78
C GLY A 269 -12.65 -25.56 3.60
N LYS A 270 -13.63 -25.48 2.68
CA LYS A 270 -13.52 -24.72 1.41
C LYS A 270 -13.28 -23.22 1.62
N SER A 271 -13.91 -22.61 2.63
CA SER A 271 -13.92 -21.16 2.81
C SER A 271 -12.73 -20.58 3.57
N THR A 272 -11.86 -21.41 4.14
CA THR A 272 -10.60 -20.97 4.78
C THR A 272 -9.39 -21.24 3.90
N ARG A 273 -9.54 -22.02 2.81
CA ARG A 273 -8.41 -22.42 1.97
C ARG A 273 -7.68 -21.23 1.38
N GLN A 274 -8.42 -20.36 0.71
CA GLN A 274 -7.91 -19.18 0.02
C GLN A 274 -7.14 -18.23 0.95
N THR A 275 -7.76 -17.81 2.06
CA THR A 275 -7.12 -16.90 3.02
C THR A 275 -5.87 -17.52 3.67
N ASN A 276 -5.88 -18.84 3.90
CA ASN A 276 -4.73 -19.52 4.48
C ASN A 276 -3.55 -19.64 3.51
N ILE A 277 -3.77 -19.64 2.19
CA ILE A 277 -2.65 -19.56 1.22
C ILE A 277 -1.88 -18.26 1.43
N PHE A 278 -2.61 -17.14 1.44
CA PHE A 278 -2.03 -15.82 1.65
C PHE A 278 -1.22 -15.78 2.95
N PHE A 279 -1.82 -16.16 4.09
CA PHE A 279 -1.12 -16.12 5.37
C PHE A 279 0.08 -17.06 5.43
N ASN A 280 -0.04 -18.27 4.90
CA ASN A 280 1.09 -19.21 4.92
C ASN A 280 2.28 -18.66 4.14
N ILE A 281 2.07 -17.94 3.03
CA ILE A 281 3.15 -17.29 2.29
C ILE A 281 3.73 -16.13 3.07
N SER A 282 2.88 -15.25 3.63
CA SER A 282 3.32 -14.12 4.46
C SER A 282 4.12 -14.59 5.69
N ASP A 283 3.69 -15.68 6.31
CA ASP A 283 4.37 -16.30 7.45
C ASP A 283 5.73 -16.88 7.03
N CYS A 284 5.82 -17.52 5.86
CA CYS A 284 7.07 -18.02 5.30
C CYS A 284 8.06 -16.89 4.96
N LEU A 285 7.59 -15.82 4.30
CA LEU A 285 8.40 -14.64 3.99
C LEU A 285 8.94 -13.98 5.27
N SER A 286 8.09 -13.85 6.29
CA SER A 286 8.47 -13.34 7.61
C SER A 286 9.48 -14.25 8.30
N ALA A 287 9.30 -15.57 8.22
CA ALA A 287 10.22 -16.55 8.79
C ALA A 287 11.59 -16.52 8.08
N ALA A 288 11.62 -16.42 6.76
CA ALA A 288 12.82 -16.28 5.96
C ALA A 288 13.59 -15.00 6.34
N ARG A 289 12.87 -13.88 6.46
CA ARG A 289 13.43 -12.59 6.92
C ARG A 289 14.08 -12.70 8.31
N ARG A 290 13.36 -13.22 9.30
CA ARG A 290 13.89 -13.42 10.67
C ARG A 290 15.14 -14.31 10.68
N ASN A 291 15.21 -15.26 9.75
CA ASN A 291 16.34 -16.18 9.59
C ASN A 291 17.45 -15.66 8.67
N LYS A 292 17.33 -14.42 8.15
CA LYS A 292 18.28 -13.78 7.24
C LYS A 292 18.56 -14.61 5.98
N LEU A 293 17.54 -15.32 5.49
CA LEU A 293 17.63 -16.06 4.23
C LEU A 293 17.54 -15.09 3.06
N LYS A 294 18.39 -15.28 2.05
CA LYS A 294 18.43 -14.45 0.85
C LYS A 294 17.51 -14.97 -0.25
N ARG A 295 17.23 -16.28 -0.23
CA ARG A 295 16.43 -16.97 -1.24
C ARG A 295 15.36 -17.79 -0.56
N LEU A 296 14.14 -17.70 -1.06
CA LEU A 296 13.00 -18.47 -0.57
C LEU A 296 12.36 -19.23 -1.72
N VAL A 297 12.23 -20.53 -1.56
CA VAL A 297 11.76 -21.43 -2.61
C VAL A 297 10.44 -22.04 -2.18
N PHE A 298 9.38 -21.65 -2.87
CA PHE A 298 8.02 -22.16 -2.68
C PHE A 298 7.74 -23.28 -3.69
N PRO A 299 7.12 -24.38 -3.27
CA PRO A 299 6.38 -25.21 -4.22
C PRO A 299 5.08 -24.49 -4.59
N PHE A 300 4.36 -24.92 -5.62
CA PHE A 300 2.98 -24.46 -5.83
C PHE A 300 2.03 -25.11 -4.82
N VAL A 301 2.11 -24.62 -3.59
CA VAL A 301 1.35 -25.12 -2.45
C VAL A 301 -0.15 -25.09 -2.71
N TYR A 302 -0.87 -26.11 -2.26
CA TYR A 302 -2.35 -26.18 -2.21
C TYR A 302 -3.08 -26.33 -3.55
N SER A 303 -2.42 -26.13 -4.69
CA SER A 303 -2.96 -26.39 -6.04
C SER A 303 -3.05 -27.88 -6.41
N GLY A 304 -2.39 -28.76 -5.63
CA GLY A 304 -2.47 -30.21 -5.78
C GLY A 304 -3.52 -30.84 -4.86
N SER A 305 -3.06 -31.63 -3.88
CA SER A 305 -3.94 -32.29 -2.88
C SER A 305 -4.79 -31.33 -2.04
N GLY A 306 -4.45 -30.03 -2.01
CA GLY A 306 -5.26 -28.99 -1.37
C GLY A 306 -6.53 -28.64 -2.13
N GLY A 307 -6.62 -29.00 -3.42
CA GLY A 307 -7.80 -28.79 -4.27
C GLY A 307 -8.22 -27.33 -4.38
N VAL A 308 -7.26 -26.40 -4.31
CA VAL A 308 -7.50 -24.98 -4.61
C VAL A 308 -7.20 -24.74 -6.07
N ASP A 309 -8.03 -23.94 -6.73
CA ASP A 309 -7.81 -23.61 -8.13
C ASP A 309 -6.45 -22.93 -8.35
N ILE A 310 -5.81 -23.23 -9.47
CA ILE A 310 -4.51 -22.68 -9.84
C ILE A 310 -4.55 -21.14 -9.90
N LYS A 311 -5.64 -20.58 -10.44
CA LYS A 311 -5.83 -19.13 -10.54
C LYS A 311 -5.93 -18.48 -9.16
N ASP A 312 -6.66 -19.11 -8.24
CA ASP A 312 -6.81 -18.62 -6.87
C ASP A 312 -5.47 -18.69 -6.11
N CYS A 313 -4.71 -19.77 -6.31
CA CYS A 313 -3.36 -19.88 -5.75
C CYS A 313 -2.48 -18.73 -6.25
N ALA A 314 -2.40 -18.53 -7.57
CA ALA A 314 -1.64 -17.44 -8.18
C ALA A 314 -2.06 -16.07 -7.63
N TYR A 315 -3.36 -15.84 -7.47
CA TYR A 315 -3.89 -14.61 -6.86
C TYR A 315 -3.33 -14.38 -5.45
N HIS A 316 -3.45 -15.36 -4.57
CA HIS A 316 -2.98 -15.21 -3.19
C HIS A 316 -1.46 -15.13 -3.08
N TYR A 317 -0.73 -15.76 -4.00
CA TYR A 317 0.73 -15.64 -4.08
C TYR A 317 1.14 -14.20 -4.41
N ALA A 318 0.53 -13.63 -5.45
CA ALA A 318 0.78 -12.24 -5.86
C ALA A 318 0.45 -11.28 -4.73
N CYS A 319 -0.74 -11.41 -4.11
CA CYS A 319 -1.13 -10.54 -3.00
C CYS A 319 -0.17 -10.61 -1.81
N ALA A 320 0.21 -11.81 -1.37
CA ALA A 320 1.11 -11.98 -0.22
C ALA A 320 2.49 -11.37 -0.48
N LEU A 321 3.06 -11.58 -1.67
CA LEU A 321 4.35 -11.01 -2.04
C LEU A 321 4.29 -9.49 -2.18
N THR A 322 3.31 -8.97 -2.92
CA THR A 322 3.14 -7.52 -3.12
C THR A 322 2.96 -6.82 -1.78
N GLU A 323 2.14 -7.37 -0.88
CA GLU A 323 1.91 -6.78 0.44
C GLU A 323 3.18 -6.82 1.30
N PHE A 324 3.87 -7.97 1.35
CA PHE A 324 5.10 -8.13 2.11
C PHE A 324 6.21 -7.17 1.63
N PHE A 325 6.44 -7.06 0.33
CA PHE A 325 7.48 -6.17 -0.20
C PHE A 325 7.07 -4.69 -0.19
N ARG A 326 5.77 -4.39 -0.13
CA ARG A 326 5.28 -3.04 0.15
C ARG A 326 5.54 -2.62 1.59
N GLU A 327 5.39 -3.53 2.55
CA GLU A 327 5.68 -3.28 3.97
C GLU A 327 7.19 -3.18 4.23
N TYR A 328 8.01 -3.94 3.49
CA TYR A 328 9.46 -3.99 3.65
C TYR A 328 10.26 -3.58 2.39
N PRO A 329 10.08 -2.36 1.85
CA PRO A 329 10.60 -1.98 0.53
C PRO A 329 12.13 -1.76 0.50
N THR A 330 12.75 -1.50 1.65
CA THR A 330 14.16 -1.03 1.73
C THR A 330 15.10 -1.96 2.49
N GLN A 331 14.60 -3.07 3.06
CA GLN A 331 15.42 -3.88 3.96
C GLN A 331 16.47 -4.70 3.19
N LEU A 332 17.74 -4.48 3.53
CA LEU A 332 18.91 -5.28 3.14
C LEU A 332 18.98 -6.64 3.87
N ILE A 333 17.88 -7.09 4.47
CA ILE A 333 17.85 -8.30 5.30
C ILE A 333 16.51 -8.98 5.04
N GLY A 334 16.46 -9.85 4.03
CA GLY A 334 15.25 -10.57 3.62
C GLY A 334 15.49 -11.37 2.34
N PRO A 335 14.53 -12.23 1.94
CA PRO A 335 14.64 -12.95 0.69
C PRO A 335 14.52 -11.97 -0.47
N TYR A 336 15.62 -11.73 -1.18
CA TYR A 336 15.68 -10.91 -2.39
C TYR A 336 15.13 -11.67 -3.60
N GLU A 337 15.30 -12.99 -3.60
CA GLU A 337 14.82 -13.86 -4.65
C GLU A 337 13.79 -14.82 -4.08
N THR A 338 12.60 -14.82 -4.69
CA THR A 338 11.56 -15.79 -4.41
C THR A 338 11.35 -16.68 -5.63
N PHE A 339 11.52 -17.98 -5.47
CA PHE A 339 11.34 -18.96 -6.53
C PHE A 339 10.06 -19.73 -6.27
N PHE A 340 9.17 -19.82 -7.26
CA PHE A 340 8.12 -20.84 -7.26
C PHE A 340 8.52 -21.95 -8.21
N VAL A 341 8.60 -23.17 -7.68
CA VAL A 341 9.17 -24.33 -8.37
C VAL A 341 8.11 -25.42 -8.48
N GLU A 342 8.04 -26.02 -9.67
CA GLU A 342 7.12 -27.11 -9.97
C GLU A 342 7.72 -28.09 -10.96
N ILE A 343 7.42 -29.36 -10.77
CA ILE A 343 7.94 -30.42 -11.63
C ILE A 343 7.08 -30.55 -12.88
N ASP A 344 5.77 -30.30 -12.73
CA ASP A 344 4.80 -30.29 -13.83
C ASP A 344 4.85 -28.97 -14.61
N LYS A 345 5.55 -28.98 -15.76
CA LYS A 345 5.74 -27.82 -16.63
C LYS A 345 4.42 -27.16 -17.07
N PRO A 346 3.41 -27.87 -17.62
CA PRO A 346 2.09 -27.30 -17.92
C PRO A 346 1.46 -26.52 -16.76
N LYS A 347 1.54 -27.06 -15.54
CA LYS A 347 1.02 -26.40 -14.34
C LYS A 347 1.79 -25.13 -14.00
N ALA A 348 3.12 -25.16 -14.11
CA ALA A 348 3.98 -24.01 -13.91
C ALA A 348 3.71 -22.87 -14.91
N VAL A 349 3.52 -23.22 -16.19
CA VAL A 349 3.13 -22.28 -17.25
C VAL A 349 1.78 -21.64 -16.94
N SER A 350 0.79 -22.43 -16.49
CA SER A 350 -0.54 -21.90 -16.13
C SER A 350 -0.45 -20.88 -14.99
N ILE A 351 0.30 -21.17 -13.92
CA ILE A 351 0.48 -20.22 -12.82
C ILE A 351 1.22 -18.96 -13.28
N MET A 352 2.29 -19.11 -14.06
CA MET A 352 3.03 -17.98 -14.62
C MET A 352 2.13 -17.05 -15.44
N GLN A 353 1.25 -17.60 -16.28
CA GLN A 353 0.31 -16.80 -17.08
C GLN A 353 -0.66 -16.01 -16.18
N HIS A 354 -1.21 -16.63 -15.14
CA HIS A 354 -2.11 -15.95 -14.21
C HIS A 354 -1.40 -14.86 -13.40
N LEU A 355 -0.18 -15.14 -12.89
CA LEU A 355 0.64 -14.15 -12.19
C LEU A 355 0.98 -12.96 -13.10
N ARG A 356 1.31 -13.21 -14.38
CA ARG A 356 1.57 -12.14 -15.35
C ARG A 356 0.36 -11.24 -15.54
N CYS A 357 -0.83 -11.80 -15.70
CA CYS A 357 -2.05 -11.00 -15.81
C CYS A 357 -2.30 -10.16 -14.55
N LEU A 358 -2.17 -10.75 -13.36
CA LEU A 358 -2.44 -10.09 -12.09
C LEU A 358 -1.45 -8.96 -11.77
N LEU A 359 -0.16 -9.20 -12.00
CA LEU A 359 0.87 -8.19 -11.73
C LEU A 359 0.82 -7.05 -12.76
N ALA A 360 0.42 -7.32 -14.00
CA ALA A 360 0.16 -6.27 -14.99
C ALA A 360 -1.03 -5.39 -14.57
N THR A 361 -2.14 -5.98 -14.10
CA THR A 361 -3.32 -5.21 -13.65
C THR A 361 -3.05 -4.44 -12.36
N GLN A 362 -2.38 -5.06 -11.38
CA GLN A 362 -2.04 -4.38 -10.12
C GLN A 362 -1.11 -3.20 -10.34
N SER A 363 -0.17 -3.29 -11.29
CA SER A 363 0.69 -2.15 -11.65
C SER A 363 -0.13 -0.96 -12.15
N SER A 364 -1.20 -1.22 -12.91
CA SER A 364 -2.11 -0.17 -13.41
C SER A 364 -3.07 0.38 -12.34
N GLU A 365 -3.54 -0.44 -11.41
CA GLU A 365 -4.44 -0.01 -10.33
C GLU A 365 -3.69 0.71 -9.21
N LEU A 366 -2.48 0.25 -8.84
CA LEU A 366 -1.59 0.94 -7.89
C LEU A 366 -1.13 2.32 -8.41
N MET A 367 -1.15 2.53 -9.73
CA MET A 367 -0.86 3.81 -10.38
C MET A 367 -2.10 4.72 -10.49
N ASN A 368 -3.33 4.18 -10.38
CA ASN A 368 -4.58 4.91 -10.63
C ASN A 368 -5.49 5.08 -9.40
N VAL A 369 -5.12 4.59 -8.20
CA VAL A 369 -5.78 5.07 -6.98
C VAL A 369 -5.39 6.54 -6.81
N PRO A 370 -6.34 7.51 -6.87
CA PRO A 370 -6.01 8.89 -6.59
C PRO A 370 -5.35 8.95 -5.22
N ARG A 371 -4.10 9.42 -5.15
CA ARG A 371 -3.41 9.76 -3.89
C ARG A 371 -4.11 10.97 -3.28
N SER A 372 -5.34 10.77 -2.84
CA SER A 372 -6.18 11.74 -2.15
C SER A 372 -5.63 11.86 -0.73
N ILE A 373 -5.28 13.09 -0.37
CA ILE A 373 -4.63 13.52 0.87
C ILE A 373 -5.57 13.26 2.06
N ALA A 374 -5.71 12.01 2.48
CA ALA A 374 -6.20 11.72 3.82
C ALA A 374 -5.07 11.99 4.82
N PRO A 375 -5.33 12.68 5.94
CA PRO A 375 -4.34 12.80 7.00
C PRO A 375 -4.08 11.42 7.60
N ARG A 376 -2.98 10.79 7.21
CA ARG A 376 -2.55 9.49 7.71
C ARG A 376 -1.97 9.63 9.11
N SER A 377 -2.40 8.78 10.04
CA SER A 377 -1.63 8.51 11.25
C SER A 377 -0.53 7.49 10.90
N ASP A 378 0.58 7.47 11.65
CA ASP A 378 1.65 6.45 11.50
C ASP A 378 1.18 5.02 11.84
N GLN A 379 -0.11 4.84 12.13
CA GLN A 379 -0.73 3.63 12.66
C GLN A 379 -1.83 3.07 11.76
N VAL A 380 -1.87 3.50 10.49
CA VAL A 380 -2.73 2.90 9.47
C VAL A 380 -2.23 1.48 9.16
N LEU A 381 -3.09 0.50 9.41
CA LEU A 381 -2.78 -0.92 9.24
C LEU A 381 -3.28 -1.48 7.93
N ALA A 382 -4.42 -0.97 7.46
CA ALA A 382 -5.03 -1.40 6.21
C ALA A 382 -5.97 -0.30 5.69
N GLU A 383 -6.04 -0.17 4.37
CA GLU A 383 -6.96 0.72 3.67
C GLU A 383 -7.75 -0.12 2.66
N TYR A 384 -9.07 0.00 2.68
CA TYR A 384 -9.95 -0.71 1.75
C TYR A 384 -10.87 0.28 1.06
N VAL A 385 -10.88 0.27 -0.27
CA VAL A 385 -11.74 1.15 -1.06
C VAL A 385 -12.99 0.38 -1.46
N PHE A 386 -14.16 0.87 -1.06
CA PHE A 386 -15.45 0.36 -1.49
C PHE A 386 -16.31 1.51 -2.02
N LYS A 387 -16.48 1.55 -3.34
CA LYS A 387 -17.12 2.66 -4.06
C LYS A 387 -16.44 4.00 -3.70
N ASN A 388 -17.18 4.97 -3.17
CA ASN A 388 -16.70 6.29 -2.75
C ASN A 388 -16.37 6.36 -1.24
N THR A 389 -16.15 5.22 -0.60
CA THR A 389 -15.74 5.14 0.80
C THR A 389 -14.41 4.40 0.89
N THR A 390 -13.41 5.00 1.54
CA THR A 390 -12.23 4.26 2.03
C THR A 390 -12.42 3.93 3.50
N ILE A 391 -12.37 2.66 3.84
CA ILE A 391 -12.31 2.18 5.22
C ILE A 391 -10.83 2.08 5.60
N VAL A 392 -10.41 2.85 6.59
CA VAL A 392 -9.05 2.85 7.14
C VAL A 392 -9.10 2.13 8.48
N VAL A 393 -8.30 1.08 8.66
CA VAL A 393 -8.16 0.39 9.95
C VAL A 393 -6.93 0.93 10.66
N GLU A 394 -7.11 1.49 11.86
CA GLU A 394 -6.02 2.05 12.66
C GLU A 394 -5.92 1.36 14.03
N TYR A 395 -4.69 1.06 14.46
CA TYR A 395 -4.42 0.45 15.75
C TYR A 395 -3.69 1.39 16.69
N GLY A 396 -4.15 1.46 17.94
CA GLY A 396 -3.42 2.16 18.99
C GLY A 396 -3.38 3.68 18.81
N ALA A 397 -4.09 4.22 17.82
CA ALA A 397 -4.32 5.65 17.73
C ALA A 397 -5.13 6.06 18.95
N ALA A 398 -4.49 6.79 19.86
CA ALA A 398 -5.24 7.57 20.82
C ALA A 398 -6.23 8.39 19.99
N ILE A 399 -7.53 8.17 20.15
CA ILE A 399 -8.59 8.75 19.32
C ILE A 399 -8.47 10.28 19.17
N GLY A 400 -7.82 10.95 20.13
CA GLY A 400 -7.43 12.35 20.08
C GLY A 400 -6.34 12.74 19.07
N LYS A 401 -5.66 11.79 18.44
CA LYS A 401 -4.63 12.02 17.41
C LYS A 401 -5.17 11.86 15.99
N VAL A 402 -6.39 11.33 15.85
CA VAL A 402 -6.99 11.08 14.53
C VAL A 402 -7.56 12.39 14.00
N ASN A 403 -7.02 12.84 12.86
CA ASN A 403 -7.42 14.10 12.23
C ASN A 403 -8.61 13.86 11.29
N VAL A 404 -9.82 13.89 11.85
CA VAL A 404 -11.06 13.64 11.12
C VAL A 404 -12.08 14.76 11.35
N ASP A 405 -13.05 14.90 10.43
CA ASP A 405 -14.11 15.90 10.55
C ASP A 405 -15.16 15.51 11.61
N VAL A 406 -15.38 14.21 11.81
CA VAL A 406 -16.37 13.66 12.74
C VAL A 406 -15.78 12.54 13.58
N ILE A 407 -16.10 12.51 14.88
CA ILE A 407 -15.74 11.43 15.80
C ILE A 407 -17.01 10.89 16.43
N VAL A 408 -17.18 9.58 16.44
CA VAL A 408 -18.27 8.92 17.15
C VAL A 408 -17.83 8.61 18.57
N CYS A 409 -18.56 9.15 19.55
CA CYS A 409 -18.32 8.96 20.97
C CYS A 409 -19.38 8.00 21.55
N PRO A 410 -19.03 6.76 21.92
CA PRO A 410 -19.96 5.89 22.62
C PRO A 410 -20.22 6.43 24.04
N GLU A 411 -21.48 6.59 24.40
CA GLU A 411 -21.96 6.90 25.74
C GLU A 411 -22.60 5.65 26.33
N TYR A 412 -22.30 5.35 27.59
CA TYR A 412 -22.83 4.20 28.31
C TYR A 412 -23.71 4.71 29.45
N THR A 413 -24.97 4.29 29.48
CA THR A 413 -25.97 4.78 30.45
C THR A 413 -25.80 4.21 31.87
N GLN A 414 -24.94 3.21 32.06
CA GLN A 414 -24.62 2.66 33.38
C GLN A 414 -23.37 3.33 33.98
N THR A 415 -23.54 3.89 35.18
CA THR A 415 -22.53 4.67 35.92
C THR A 415 -21.23 3.94 36.23
N ASP A 416 -21.26 2.61 36.24
CA ASP A 416 -20.11 1.79 36.65
C ASP A 416 -19.10 1.53 35.52
N TYR A 417 -19.51 1.75 34.27
CA TYR A 417 -18.63 1.74 33.11
C TYR A 417 -18.54 3.15 32.55
N ARG A 418 -17.75 4.01 33.20
CA ARG A 418 -17.23 5.20 32.51
C ARG A 418 -16.30 4.70 31.40
N GLY A 419 -16.88 4.41 30.23
CA GLY A 419 -16.22 3.73 29.13
C GLY A 419 -14.89 4.40 28.81
N PHE A 420 -13.79 3.63 28.86
CA PHE A 420 -12.44 4.11 28.63
C PHE A 420 -12.34 4.96 27.35
N ILE A 421 -13.02 4.52 26.28
CA ILE A 421 -13.09 5.23 25.00
C ILE A 421 -13.84 6.57 25.14
N SER A 422 -15.02 6.60 25.77
CA SER A 422 -15.78 7.84 26.00
C SER A 422 -14.93 8.87 26.76
N ASN A 423 -14.29 8.43 27.84
CA ASN A 423 -13.41 9.29 28.64
C ASN A 423 -12.19 9.76 27.84
N ALA A 424 -11.58 8.88 27.05
CA ALA A 424 -10.44 9.24 26.22
C ALA A 424 -10.82 10.30 25.17
N ILE A 425 -12.00 10.17 24.54
CA ILE A 425 -12.53 11.18 23.61
C ILE A 425 -12.81 12.49 24.36
N LYS A 426 -13.57 12.43 25.47
CA LYS A 426 -13.93 13.61 26.26
C LYS A 426 -12.70 14.36 26.77
N PHE A 427 -11.68 13.63 27.23
CA PHE A 427 -10.40 14.17 27.68
C PHE A 427 -9.62 14.79 26.52
N ALA A 428 -9.45 14.06 25.42
CA ALA A 428 -8.73 14.55 24.25
C ALA A 428 -9.35 15.83 23.69
N PHE A 429 -10.67 15.86 23.56
CA PHE A 429 -11.41 16.96 22.93
C PHE A 429 -11.99 17.96 23.93
N ARG A 430 -11.63 17.87 25.22
CA ARG A 430 -12.10 18.76 26.30
C ARG A 430 -13.63 18.98 26.29
N ILE A 431 -14.39 17.90 26.10
CA ILE A 431 -15.85 17.96 25.99
C ILE A 431 -16.46 18.06 27.41
N GLU A 432 -17.25 19.10 27.67
CA GLU A 432 -17.99 19.22 28.94
C GLU A 432 -19.03 18.11 29.09
N ILE A 433 -18.84 17.25 30.10
CA ILE A 433 -19.63 16.02 30.32
C ILE A 433 -21.10 16.33 30.67
N GLY A 434 -21.37 17.47 31.33
CA GLY A 434 -22.68 17.73 31.96
C GLY A 434 -23.85 18.10 31.05
N LYS A 435 -23.65 18.45 29.77
CA LYS A 435 -24.74 18.95 28.89
C LYS A 435 -25.29 17.92 27.90
N ILE A 436 -24.71 16.73 27.84
CA ILE A 436 -24.97 15.75 26.77
C ILE A 436 -25.88 14.61 27.24
N ASP A 437 -25.78 14.23 28.52
CA ASP A 437 -26.47 13.07 29.09
C ASP A 437 -28.01 13.13 29.01
N GLU A 438 -28.62 14.33 29.05
CA GLU A 438 -30.10 14.41 28.98
C GLU A 438 -30.66 14.15 27.57
N LYS A 439 -29.85 14.30 26.52
CA LYS A 439 -30.30 14.24 25.12
C LYS A 439 -30.03 12.89 24.43
N VAL A 440 -29.18 12.05 25.01
CA VAL A 440 -28.88 10.72 24.46
C VAL A 440 -29.80 9.69 25.14
N ARG A 441 -30.87 9.28 24.43
CA ARG A 441 -31.79 8.21 24.89
C ARG A 441 -31.96 7.15 23.80
N LYS A 442 -31.88 5.88 24.20
CA LYS A 442 -32.03 4.62 23.45
C LYS A 442 -31.94 4.75 21.94
N GLY A 443 -30.72 4.65 21.41
CA GLY A 443 -30.46 4.58 19.97
C GLY A 443 -30.49 5.92 19.22
N LYS A 444 -30.72 7.05 19.92
CA LYS A 444 -30.58 8.38 19.32
C LYS A 444 -29.14 8.87 19.38
N VAL A 445 -28.67 9.42 18.27
CA VAL A 445 -27.39 10.11 18.20
C VAL A 445 -27.60 11.57 18.62
N ALA A 446 -26.84 12.07 19.58
CA ALA A 446 -26.69 13.51 19.82
C ALA A 446 -25.43 14.02 19.12
N SER A 447 -25.37 15.30 18.79
CA SER A 447 -24.18 15.90 18.17
C SER A 447 -23.75 17.11 18.97
N SER A 448 -22.47 17.17 19.29
CA SER A 448 -21.80 18.36 19.83
C SER A 448 -20.76 18.84 18.82
N VAL A 449 -20.43 20.13 18.88
CA VAL A 449 -19.33 20.71 18.11
C VAL A 449 -18.21 20.99 19.09
N CYS A 450 -17.04 20.40 18.87
CA CYS A 450 -15.84 20.77 19.61
C CYS A 450 -15.09 21.82 18.81
N SER A 451 -15.08 23.05 19.32
CA SER A 451 -14.34 24.19 18.75
C SER A 451 -12.95 24.39 19.35
N LEU A 452 -12.52 23.53 20.30
CA LEU A 452 -11.43 23.86 21.23
C LEU A 452 -10.24 22.88 21.23
N HIS A 453 -10.11 21.98 20.25
CA HIS A 453 -8.92 21.14 20.20
C HIS A 453 -7.69 21.96 19.73
N PRO A 454 -6.64 22.15 20.55
CA PRO A 454 -5.53 23.07 20.24
C PRO A 454 -4.73 22.74 18.99
N LYS A 455 -4.87 21.50 18.48
CA LYS A 455 -4.16 21.01 17.29
C LYS A 455 -5.02 20.93 16.03
N CYS A 456 -6.30 21.28 16.12
CA CYS A 456 -7.21 21.17 14.99
C CYS A 456 -7.54 22.56 14.47
N GLU A 457 -7.03 22.89 13.29
CA GLU A 457 -7.39 24.12 12.55
C GLU A 457 -8.86 24.12 12.07
N ARG A 458 -9.60 23.03 12.34
CA ARG A 458 -10.98 22.83 11.88
C ARG A 458 -11.86 22.36 13.04
N ASN A 459 -13.13 22.74 12.98
CA ASN A 459 -14.16 22.24 13.90
C ASN A 459 -14.33 20.74 13.74
N ILE A 460 -14.19 20.00 14.85
CA ILE A 460 -14.48 18.56 14.88
C ILE A 460 -15.88 18.36 15.45
N TYR A 461 -16.70 17.60 14.75
CA TYR A 461 -18.03 17.21 15.23
C TYR A 461 -17.92 15.93 16.04
N VAL A 462 -18.55 15.90 17.21
CA VAL A 462 -18.60 14.68 18.03
C VAL A 462 -20.03 14.17 18.08
N TYR A 463 -20.23 12.96 17.55
CA TYR A 463 -21.52 12.29 17.53
C TYR A 463 -21.59 11.33 18.71
N HIS A 464 -22.36 11.71 19.73
CA HIS A 464 -22.58 10.92 20.93
C HIS A 464 -23.67 9.90 20.67
N ILE A 465 -23.38 8.63 20.91
CA ILE A 465 -24.32 7.54 20.66
C ILE A 465 -24.49 6.72 21.93
N GLU A 466 -25.72 6.29 22.26
CA GLU A 466 -25.88 5.30 23.33
C GLU A 466 -25.38 3.95 22.83
N ALA A 467 -24.24 3.51 23.36
CA ALA A 467 -23.63 2.24 22.98
C ALA A 467 -24.36 1.09 23.67
N VAL A 468 -24.89 0.16 22.88
CA VAL A 468 -25.38 -1.12 23.39
C VAL A 468 -24.21 -2.07 23.57
N THR A 469 -24.03 -2.57 24.80
CA THR A 469 -22.93 -3.46 25.16
C THR A 469 -23.25 -4.90 24.77
N PHE A 470 -22.33 -5.56 24.09
CA PHE A 470 -22.38 -6.99 23.82
C PHE A 470 -21.80 -7.73 25.03
N LYS A 471 -22.62 -7.95 26.07
CA LYS A 471 -22.16 -8.64 27.29
C LYS A 471 -22.82 -10.02 27.38
N ALA A 472 -22.01 -11.07 27.48
CA ALA A 472 -22.47 -12.42 27.78
C ALA A 472 -23.22 -12.40 29.13
N GLY A 473 -24.49 -12.84 29.13
CA GLY A 473 -25.34 -12.83 30.32
C GLY A 473 -26.09 -11.52 30.62
N SER A 474 -26.05 -10.53 29.72
CA SER A 474 -26.96 -9.37 29.82
C SER A 474 -28.38 -9.72 29.32
N TYR A 475 -29.37 -8.92 29.73
CA TYR A 475 -30.77 -9.10 29.36
C TYR A 475 -31.07 -8.97 27.85
N ALA A 476 -30.14 -8.46 27.06
CA ALA A 476 -30.28 -8.35 25.61
C ALA A 476 -29.72 -9.60 24.92
N THR A 477 -30.50 -10.18 24.02
CA THR A 477 -30.07 -11.27 23.16
C THR A 477 -28.92 -10.81 22.24
N LYS A 478 -28.13 -11.79 21.76
CA LYS A 478 -27.09 -11.55 20.75
C LYS A 478 -27.63 -10.82 19.52
N GLU A 479 -28.86 -11.09 19.09
CA GLU A 479 -29.43 -10.44 17.90
C GLU A 479 -29.91 -9.02 18.16
N GLU A 480 -30.48 -8.74 19.35
CA GLU A 480 -30.82 -7.37 19.76
C GLU A 480 -29.58 -6.47 19.80
N SER A 481 -28.47 -6.99 20.33
CA SER A 481 -27.19 -6.26 20.36
C SER A 481 -26.68 -5.96 18.95
N LYS A 482 -26.75 -6.92 18.02
CA LYS A 482 -26.38 -6.68 16.61
C LYS A 482 -27.29 -5.63 15.96
N ASN A 483 -28.60 -5.71 16.17
CA ASN A 483 -29.56 -4.77 15.60
C ASN A 483 -29.32 -3.35 16.14
N ALA A 484 -29.05 -3.21 17.44
CA ALA A 484 -28.72 -1.92 18.03
C ALA A 484 -27.44 -1.31 17.42
N ILE A 485 -26.38 -2.10 17.21
CA ILE A 485 -25.15 -1.64 16.56
C ILE A 485 -25.44 -1.19 15.12
N ARG A 486 -26.22 -1.97 14.35
CA ARG A 486 -26.65 -1.59 12.99
C ARG A 486 -27.38 -0.25 12.98
N MET A 487 -28.36 -0.09 13.87
CA MET A 487 -29.15 1.13 13.98
C MET A 487 -28.29 2.34 14.37
N CYS A 488 -27.34 2.18 15.29
CA CYS A 488 -26.43 3.26 15.67
C CYS A 488 -25.59 3.75 14.49
N ILE A 489 -25.03 2.82 13.71
CA ILE A 489 -24.22 3.15 12.53
C ILE A 489 -25.10 3.80 11.45
N GLN A 490 -26.29 3.27 11.22
CA GLN A 490 -27.25 3.87 10.27
C GLN A 490 -27.59 5.31 10.67
N GLU A 491 -27.91 5.58 11.94
CA GLU A 491 -28.22 6.93 12.40
C GLU A 491 -27.02 7.89 12.30
N VAL A 492 -25.80 7.41 12.55
CA VAL A 492 -24.56 8.18 12.31
C VAL A 492 -24.47 8.59 10.84
N PHE A 493 -24.67 7.66 9.92
CA PHE A 493 -24.60 7.94 8.48
C PHE A 493 -25.77 8.81 7.98
N GLU A 494 -26.98 8.65 8.53
CA GLU A 494 -28.10 9.53 8.23
C GLU A 494 -27.85 10.96 8.72
N LYS A 495 -27.22 11.13 9.88
CA LYS A 495 -26.75 12.44 10.33
C LYS A 495 -25.68 13.03 9.42
N LEU A 496 -24.70 12.22 8.98
CA LEU A 496 -23.71 12.67 7.99
C LEU A 496 -24.39 13.18 6.71
N LYS A 497 -25.41 12.48 6.22
CA LYS A 497 -26.20 12.90 5.05
C LYS A 497 -26.92 14.23 5.27
N ARG A 498 -27.51 14.47 6.45
CA ARG A 498 -28.15 15.75 6.79
C ARG A 498 -27.15 16.91 6.86
N HIS A 499 -25.87 16.62 7.08
CA HIS A 499 -24.79 17.60 7.20
C HIS A 499 -24.04 17.80 5.87
N LYS A 500 -24.63 17.49 4.71
CA LYS A 500 -24.03 17.65 3.36
C LYS A 500 -23.37 19.02 3.14
N SER A 501 -23.95 20.11 3.65
CA SER A 501 -23.41 21.47 3.53
C SER A 501 -22.07 21.69 4.22
N ARG A 502 -21.64 20.79 5.11
CA ARG A 502 -20.42 20.93 5.93
C ARG A 502 -19.19 20.27 5.30
N ASN A 503 -19.30 19.70 4.10
CA ASN A 503 -18.19 19.07 3.37
C ASN A 503 -17.41 18.03 4.21
N ILE A 504 -18.13 17.19 4.97
CA ILE A 504 -17.52 16.14 5.79
C ILE A 504 -16.91 15.06 4.88
N LYS A 505 -15.59 14.87 4.98
CA LYS A 505 -14.80 13.91 4.19
C LYS A 505 -14.32 12.72 5.00
N SER A 506 -14.34 12.81 6.33
CA SER A 506 -13.73 11.80 7.19
C SER A 506 -14.48 11.65 8.51
N ILE A 507 -14.59 10.41 8.97
CA ILE A 507 -15.22 10.04 10.25
C ILE A 507 -14.39 8.96 10.95
N ALA A 508 -14.13 9.15 12.24
CA ALA A 508 -13.58 8.11 13.10
C ALA A 508 -14.70 7.44 13.90
N ILE A 509 -14.75 6.12 13.83
CA ILE A 509 -15.72 5.32 14.56
C ILE A 509 -14.95 4.28 15.38
N PRO A 510 -14.91 4.40 16.72
CA PRO A 510 -14.33 3.36 17.55
C PRO A 510 -15.19 2.10 17.49
N LEU A 511 -14.60 0.96 17.83
CA LEU A 511 -15.32 -0.30 17.90
C LEU A 511 -16.34 -0.29 19.06
N ILE A 512 -17.58 0.07 18.74
CA ILE A 512 -18.67 0.22 19.71
C ILE A 512 -19.27 -1.14 20.06
N GLY A 513 -19.56 -1.34 21.35
CA GLY A 513 -20.29 -2.53 21.84
C GLY A 513 -19.38 -3.68 22.29
N VAL A 514 -18.07 -3.60 22.09
CA VAL A 514 -17.12 -4.56 22.70
C VAL A 514 -16.76 -4.05 24.10
N THR A 515 -17.29 -4.71 25.14
CA THR A 515 -16.93 -4.39 26.53
C THR A 515 -15.78 -5.24 27.06
N ASP A 516 -15.64 -6.46 26.56
CA ASP A 516 -14.53 -7.35 26.87
C ASP A 516 -13.77 -7.65 25.58
N VAL A 517 -12.58 -7.08 25.46
CA VAL A 517 -11.71 -7.29 24.29
C VAL A 517 -11.15 -8.71 24.23
N ASN A 518 -11.25 -9.49 25.32
CA ASN A 518 -10.84 -10.89 25.36
C ASN A 518 -11.92 -11.84 24.82
N ASP A 519 -13.18 -11.41 24.72
CA ASP A 519 -14.22 -12.19 24.03
C ASP A 519 -14.09 -12.00 22.51
N ILE A 520 -13.12 -12.72 21.94
CA ILE A 520 -12.83 -12.73 20.51
C ILE A 520 -14.10 -13.05 19.68
N SER A 521 -15.01 -13.88 20.19
CA SER A 521 -16.25 -14.23 19.46
C SER A 521 -17.22 -13.05 19.39
N ALA A 522 -17.38 -12.32 20.50
CA ALA A 522 -18.16 -11.09 20.55
C ALA A 522 -17.56 -10.01 19.64
N VAL A 523 -16.24 -9.78 19.74
CA VAL A 523 -15.51 -8.86 18.86
C VAL A 523 -15.79 -9.18 17.39
N LYS A 524 -15.52 -10.42 16.97
CA LYS A 524 -15.71 -10.85 15.57
C LYS A 524 -17.14 -10.57 15.11
N THR A 525 -18.11 -10.85 15.97
CA THR A 525 -19.53 -10.58 15.68
C THR A 525 -19.77 -9.08 15.49
N VAL A 526 -19.28 -8.25 16.41
CA VAL A 526 -19.43 -6.79 16.36
C VAL A 526 -18.75 -6.22 15.11
N CYS A 527 -17.51 -6.61 14.80
CA CYS A 527 -16.80 -6.15 13.62
C CYS A 527 -17.54 -6.50 12.32
N LYS A 528 -18.08 -7.73 12.18
CA LYS A 528 -18.87 -8.11 11.01
C LYS A 528 -20.12 -7.26 10.86
N VAL A 529 -20.85 -7.09 11.95
CA VAL A 529 -22.09 -6.29 11.97
C VAL A 529 -21.78 -4.84 11.62
N PHE A 530 -20.69 -4.32 12.17
CA PHE A 530 -20.20 -2.98 11.93
C PHE A 530 -19.84 -2.78 10.46
N LEU A 531 -19.01 -3.64 9.89
CA LEU A 531 -18.58 -3.57 8.49
C LEU A 531 -19.77 -3.66 7.54
N LYS A 532 -20.67 -4.63 7.76
CA LYS A 532 -21.89 -4.75 6.95
C LYS A 532 -22.75 -3.49 7.02
N ALA A 533 -22.87 -2.87 8.19
CA ALA A 533 -23.60 -1.60 8.34
C ALA A 533 -22.90 -0.44 7.62
N VAL A 534 -21.57 -0.31 7.73
CA VAL A 534 -20.80 0.74 7.03
C VAL A 534 -20.88 0.56 5.50
N LEU A 535 -20.73 -0.67 5.01
CA LEU A 535 -20.83 -0.98 3.58
C LEU A 535 -22.25 -0.73 3.05
N ALA A 536 -23.29 -1.14 3.80
CA ALA A 536 -24.67 -0.87 3.44
C ALA A 536 -24.99 0.63 3.43
N CYS A 537 -24.46 1.41 4.38
CA CYS A 537 -24.66 2.86 4.37
C CYS A 537 -23.88 3.53 3.23
N SER A 538 -22.65 3.10 2.99
CA SER A 538 -21.78 3.60 1.91
C SER A 538 -22.37 3.33 0.53
N SER A 539 -23.01 2.18 0.33
CA SER A 539 -23.61 1.83 -0.96
C SER A 539 -24.77 2.75 -1.37
N THR A 540 -25.42 3.40 -0.40
CA THR A 540 -26.51 4.39 -0.63
C THR A 540 -26.01 5.81 -0.88
N ARG A 541 -24.71 6.07 -0.73
CA ARG A 541 -24.12 7.39 -0.91
C ARG A 541 -23.62 7.50 -2.34
N THR A 542 -24.46 7.93 -3.27
CA THR A 542 -24.05 8.15 -4.67
C THR A 542 -23.35 9.49 -4.87
N ASP A 543 -23.69 10.49 -4.05
CA ASP A 543 -23.26 11.87 -4.23
C ASP A 543 -22.55 12.40 -2.98
N GLY A 544 -21.34 12.93 -3.16
CA GLY A 544 -20.57 13.59 -2.11
C GLY A 544 -19.06 13.31 -2.19
N PRO A 545 -18.25 14.02 -1.38
CA PRO A 545 -16.83 13.76 -1.30
C PRO A 545 -16.57 12.33 -0.81
N HIS A 546 -15.44 11.78 -1.25
CA HIS A 546 -14.93 10.49 -0.79
C HIS A 546 -14.90 10.44 0.74
N LEU A 547 -15.52 9.43 1.35
CA LEU A 547 -15.61 9.30 2.80
C LEU A 547 -14.50 8.39 3.33
N TYR A 548 -13.69 8.88 4.25
CA TYR A 548 -12.76 8.07 5.02
C TYR A 548 -13.41 7.62 6.33
N VAL A 549 -13.53 6.31 6.55
CA VAL A 549 -14.05 5.72 7.79
C VAL A 549 -12.90 5.09 8.55
N HIS A 550 -12.45 5.75 9.61
CA HIS A 550 -11.37 5.28 10.46
C HIS A 550 -11.94 4.35 11.55
N LEU A 551 -11.63 3.06 11.42
CA LEU A 551 -11.91 2.02 12.40
C LEU A 551 -10.80 2.02 13.44
N ILE A 552 -11.08 2.61 14.60
CA ILE A 552 -10.08 2.72 15.68
C ILE A 552 -10.26 1.56 16.65
N ASN A 553 -9.19 0.81 16.85
CA ASN A 553 -9.17 -0.32 17.74
C ASN A 553 -7.90 -0.31 18.64
N GLN A 554 -8.06 -0.75 19.89
CA GLN A 554 -6.99 -0.80 20.89
C GLN A 554 -6.46 -2.22 21.15
N CYS A 555 -7.08 -3.25 20.57
CA CYS A 555 -6.67 -4.65 20.80
C CYS A 555 -6.05 -5.28 19.54
N GLN A 556 -4.78 -5.69 19.62
CA GLN A 556 -4.02 -6.21 18.48
C GLN A 556 -4.69 -7.43 17.84
N GLN A 557 -5.26 -8.33 18.64
CA GLN A 557 -5.95 -9.53 18.13
C GLN A 557 -7.17 -9.18 17.26
N ILE A 558 -7.87 -8.10 17.59
CA ILE A 558 -9.02 -7.61 16.80
C ILE A 558 -8.53 -6.99 15.50
N THR A 559 -7.41 -6.28 15.58
CA THR A 559 -6.72 -5.69 14.42
C THR A 559 -6.30 -6.77 13.43
N ASP A 560 -5.63 -7.82 13.91
CA ASP A 560 -5.18 -8.92 13.08
C ASP A 560 -6.42 -9.55 12.43
N TRP A 561 -7.46 -9.85 13.22
CA TRP A 561 -8.70 -10.40 12.68
C TRP A 561 -9.35 -9.51 11.61
N LEU A 562 -9.40 -8.19 11.84
CA LEU A 562 -9.92 -7.22 10.88
C LEU A 562 -9.11 -7.24 9.58
N GLN A 563 -7.77 -7.24 9.64
CA GLN A 563 -6.92 -7.37 8.45
C GLN A 563 -7.21 -8.68 7.71
N GLU A 564 -7.35 -9.78 8.45
CA GLU A 564 -7.56 -11.10 7.85
C GLU A 564 -8.94 -11.26 7.18
N ASN A 565 -9.96 -10.54 7.69
CA ASN A 565 -11.36 -10.79 7.33
C ASN A 565 -12.05 -9.61 6.63
N LEU A 566 -11.54 -8.37 6.70
CA LEU A 566 -12.16 -7.22 6.02
C LEU A 566 -12.25 -7.47 4.53
N TYR A 567 -11.15 -7.92 3.93
CA TYR A 567 -11.10 -8.20 2.49
C TYR A 567 -12.24 -9.14 2.09
N ARG A 568 -12.42 -10.24 2.84
CA ARG A 568 -13.47 -11.21 2.59
C ARG A 568 -14.86 -10.59 2.72
N GLU A 569 -15.13 -9.85 3.79
CA GLU A 569 -16.46 -9.26 4.02
C GLU A 569 -16.78 -8.11 3.04
N ILE A 570 -15.76 -7.43 2.48
CA ILE A 570 -15.93 -6.33 1.51
C ILE A 570 -16.15 -6.87 0.10
N TYR A 571 -15.31 -7.82 -0.34
CA TYR A 571 -15.31 -8.32 -1.73
C TYR A 571 -16.11 -9.62 -1.92
N HIS A 572 -16.45 -10.31 -0.84
CA HIS A 572 -17.29 -11.53 -0.83
C HIS A 572 -18.35 -11.50 0.30
N PRO A 573 -19.25 -10.49 0.31
CA PRO A 573 -20.16 -10.17 1.43
C PRO A 573 -21.19 -11.24 1.82
#